data_AF-V8N137-F1
#
_entry.id   AF-V8N137-F1
#
_cell.length_a   1.000
_cell.length_b   1.000
_cell.length_c   1.000
_cell.angle_alpha   90.00
_cell.angle_beta   90.00
_cell.angle_gamma   90.00
#
_symmetry.space_group_name_H-M   'P 1'
#
loop_
_entity.id
_entity.type
_entity.pdbx_description
1 polymer ?
#
loop_
_entity_poly.entity_id
_entity_poly.type
_entity_poly.pdbx_seq_one_letter_code
_entity_poly.pdbx_strand_id
1 'polypeptide(L)'
;MDIWQLATVVYLLSFALYVACTEHANVEEDPKSAGVATFVLQEEFDRYTGYWWCPAAEPTVGGGKILRILYEENDESEVEVIHVTSPMLETRRTDSFRYPKT
;
A
#
# COMPACT_ATOMS: atom_id res chain seq x y z
N MET A 1 -0.08 -0.37 -4.55
CA MET A 1 -1.05 -1.15 -3.75
C MET A 1 -1.90 -0.16 -2.98
N ASP A 2 -3.22 -0.36 -2.98
CA ASP A 2 -4.21 0.55 -2.39
C ASP A 2 -4.99 -0.09 -1.23
N ILE A 3 -5.64 0.73 -0.41
CA ILE A 3 -6.41 0.28 0.76
C ILE A 3 -7.86 -0.04 0.34
N TRP A 4 -8.24 -1.30 0.51
CA TRP A 4 -9.59 -1.81 0.25
C TRP A 4 -10.31 -2.18 1.55
N GLN A 5 -11.55 -1.76 1.69
CA GLN A 5 -12.42 -2.22 2.78
C GLN A 5 -13.46 -3.23 2.25
N LEU A 6 -13.52 -4.41 2.88
CA LEU A 6 -14.51 -5.45 2.59
C LEU A 6 -15.50 -5.56 3.77
N ALA A 7 -16.80 -5.40 3.50
CA ALA A 7 -17.85 -5.59 4.49
C ALA A 7 -18.42 -7.02 4.43
N THR A 8 -17.91 -7.92 5.27
CA THR A 8 -18.24 -9.36 5.22
C THR A 8 -19.73 -9.68 5.53
N VAL A 9 -20.44 -8.81 6.27
CA VAL A 9 -21.84 -9.03 6.68
C VAL A 9 -22.85 -8.46 5.66
N VAL A 10 -22.43 -7.49 4.83
CA VAL A 10 -23.27 -6.89 3.78
C VAL A 10 -22.74 -7.42 2.44
N TYR A 11 -23.08 -8.69 2.16
CA TYR A 11 -22.87 -9.42 0.92
C TYR A 11 -22.28 -8.58 -0.24
N LEU A 12 -20.94 -8.56 -0.37
CA LEU A 12 -20.19 -8.13 -1.57
C LEU A 12 -19.98 -6.62 -1.79
N LEU A 13 -20.14 -5.76 -0.78
CA LEU A 13 -19.70 -4.37 -0.93
C LEU A 13 -18.18 -4.25 -0.69
N SER A 14 -17.42 -4.07 -1.76
CA SER A 14 -16.04 -3.59 -1.75
C SER A 14 -16.01 -2.09 -2.05
N PHE A 15 -15.34 -1.31 -1.21
CA PHE A 15 -15.09 0.11 -1.46
C PHE A 15 -13.57 0.35 -1.44
N ALA A 16 -13.07 1.04 -2.46
CA ALA A 16 -11.76 1.67 -2.41
C ALA A 16 -11.84 2.80 -1.39
N LEU A 17 -11.02 2.77 -0.34
CA LEU A 17 -11.00 3.86 0.64
C LEU A 17 -10.09 5.00 0.16
N TYR A 18 -9.03 4.67 -0.58
CA TYR A 18 -8.10 5.60 -1.19
C TYR A 18 -7.44 4.93 -2.40
N VAL A 19 -7.25 5.67 -3.49
CA VAL A 19 -6.57 5.21 -4.70
C VAL A 19 -5.34 6.08 -4.88
N ALA A 20 -4.21 5.60 -4.36
CA ALA A 20 -2.90 6.24 -4.49
C ALA A 20 -2.17 5.71 -5.71
N CYS A 21 -2.27 4.39 -5.95
CA CYS A 21 -1.64 3.73 -7.07
C CYS A 21 -2.63 3.53 -8.22
N THR A 22 -2.14 3.57 -9.45
CA THR A 22 -2.88 3.13 -10.63
C THR A 22 -2.42 1.71 -10.97
N GLU A 23 -3.32 0.72 -10.95
CA GLU A 23 -2.98 -0.73 -11.16
C GLU A 23 -2.25 -1.05 -12.48
N HIS A 24 -2.17 -0.09 -13.41
CA HIS A 24 -1.54 -0.24 -14.72
C HIS A 24 -0.22 0.53 -14.89
N ALA A 25 0.21 1.32 -13.90
CA ALA A 25 1.42 2.12 -14.01
C ALA A 25 2.65 1.29 -13.62
N ASN A 26 3.73 1.46 -14.38
CA ASN A 26 5.00 0.82 -14.07
C ASN A 26 5.55 1.36 -12.72
N VAL A 27 6.41 0.61 -12.04
CA VAL A 27 7.06 1.04 -10.77
C VAL A 27 7.83 2.36 -10.95
N GLU A 28 8.17 2.75 -12.16
CA GLU A 28 8.80 4.05 -12.45
C GLU A 28 7.80 5.19 -12.64
N GLU A 29 6.56 4.88 -13.02
CA GLU A 29 5.52 5.87 -13.34
C GLU A 29 4.63 6.20 -12.13
N ASP A 30 4.61 5.32 -11.12
CA ASP A 30 3.76 5.47 -9.93
C ASP A 30 4.55 5.36 -8.62
N PRO A 31 5.20 6.45 -8.19
CA PRO A 31 6.02 6.50 -6.99
C PRO A 31 5.25 6.40 -5.67
N LYS A 32 3.93 6.58 -5.71
CA LYS A 32 3.14 6.77 -4.50
C LYS A 32 2.49 5.46 -4.09
N SER A 33 2.42 5.22 -2.79
CA SER A 33 1.66 4.10 -2.22
C SER A 33 1.00 4.52 -0.92
N ALA A 34 -0.11 3.87 -0.57
CA ALA A 34 -0.84 4.16 0.66
C ALA A 34 -1.18 2.88 1.40
N GLY A 35 -0.95 2.86 2.72
CA GLY A 35 -1.24 1.72 3.58
C GLY A 35 -0.22 0.59 3.53
N VAL A 36 0.91 0.77 2.85
CA VAL A 36 1.96 -0.26 2.69
C VAL A 36 3.23 0.22 3.36
N ALA A 37 3.91 -0.67 4.09
CA ALA A 37 5.24 -0.38 4.62
C ALA A 37 6.29 -0.49 3.51
N THR A 38 7.20 0.49 3.39
CA THR A 38 8.31 0.43 2.41
C THR A 38 9.26 -0.73 2.69
N PHE A 39 10.11 -1.06 1.71
CA PHE A 39 11.08 -2.15 1.82
C PHE A 39 11.97 -2.04 3.08
N VAL A 40 12.49 -0.85 3.38
CA VAL A 40 13.32 -0.62 4.58
C VAL A 40 12.56 -0.90 5.87
N LEU A 41 11.29 -0.50 5.94
CA LEU A 41 10.47 -0.74 7.12
C LEU A 41 10.21 -2.23 7.36
N GLN A 42 10.10 -3.01 6.28
CA GLN A 42 9.92 -4.45 6.36
C GLN A 42 11.21 -5.16 6.79
N GLU A 43 12.36 -4.80 6.19
CA GLU A 43 13.63 -5.50 6.41
C GLU A 43 14.35 -5.06 7.70
N GLU A 44 14.35 -3.77 8.03
CA GLU A 44 15.13 -3.24 9.16
C GLU A 44 14.30 -3.07 10.45
N PHE A 45 12.97 -3.03 10.33
CA PHE A 45 12.07 -2.70 11.46
C PHE A 45 10.98 -3.74 11.72
N ASP A 46 10.98 -4.87 11.00
CA ASP A 46 9.96 -5.93 11.08
C ASP A 46 8.51 -5.38 10.95
N ARG A 47 8.34 -4.26 10.25
CA ARG A 47 7.05 -3.58 10.11
C ARG A 47 6.46 -3.86 8.73
N TYR A 48 5.45 -4.74 8.71
CA TYR A 48 4.79 -5.18 7.47
C TYR A 48 3.45 -4.48 7.18
N THR A 49 2.94 -3.64 8.08
CA THR A 49 1.68 -2.90 7.88
C THR A 49 1.92 -1.40 7.80
N GLY A 50 1.24 -0.73 6.87
CA GLY A 50 1.17 0.73 6.76
C GLY A 50 -0.22 1.30 7.07
N TYR A 51 -1.16 0.49 7.58
CA TYR A 51 -2.48 0.96 8.00
C TYR A 51 -2.89 0.43 9.37
N TRP A 52 -3.68 1.21 10.09
CA TRP A 52 -4.15 0.96 11.45
C TRP A 52 -5.61 1.40 11.61
N TRP A 53 -6.46 0.47 12.04
CA TRP A 53 -7.86 0.76 12.33
C TRP A 53 -8.00 1.54 13.64
N CYS A 54 -8.85 2.56 13.64
CA CYS A 54 -9.30 3.19 14.88
C CYS A 54 -10.10 2.16 15.69
N PRO A 55 -9.76 1.89 16.96
CA PRO A 55 -10.46 0.90 17.77
C PRO A 55 -11.89 1.35 18.13
N ALA A 56 -12.18 2.64 18.04
CA ALA A 56 -13.47 3.21 18.35
C ALA A 56 -14.23 3.62 17.07
N ALA A 57 -15.50 3.24 17.01
CA ALA A 57 -16.44 3.73 16.01
C ALA A 57 -17.15 4.97 16.55
N GLU A 58 -17.10 6.07 15.80
CA GLU A 58 -17.72 7.33 16.20
C GLU A 58 -19.20 7.34 15.77
N PRO A 59 -20.17 7.49 16.68
CA PRO A 59 -21.58 7.51 16.32
C PRO A 59 -21.95 8.81 15.60
N THR A 60 -22.77 8.73 14.56
CA THR A 60 -23.30 9.91 13.87
C THR A 60 -24.69 10.27 14.37
N VAL A 61 -25.06 11.55 14.26
CA VAL A 61 -26.38 12.08 14.64
C VAL A 61 -27.54 11.35 13.94
N GLY A 62 -27.27 10.74 12.77
CA GLY A 62 -28.24 9.93 12.01
C GLY A 62 -28.34 8.45 12.41
N GLY A 63 -27.75 8.03 13.53
CA GLY A 63 -27.78 6.62 13.99
C GLY A 63 -26.81 5.69 13.25
N GLY A 64 -25.90 6.24 12.45
CA GLY A 64 -24.81 5.50 11.82
C GLY A 64 -23.55 5.48 12.70
N LYS A 65 -22.49 4.88 12.17
CA LYS A 65 -21.15 4.85 12.79
C LYS A 65 -20.08 5.15 11.76
N ILE A 66 -19.12 5.99 12.12
CA ILE A 66 -17.93 6.30 11.34
C ILE A 66 -16.80 5.40 11.83
N LEU A 67 -16.21 4.66 10.91
CA LEU A 67 -14.96 3.94 11.12
C LEU A 67 -13.84 4.76 10.49
N ARG A 68 -12.69 4.82 11.16
CA ARG A 68 -11.52 5.58 10.70
C ARG A 68 -10.34 4.62 10.55
N ILE A 69 -9.56 4.81 9.49
CA ILE A 69 -8.28 4.13 9.28
C ILE A 69 -7.21 5.20 9.23
N LEU A 70 -6.18 5.05 10.07
CA LEU A 70 -4.93 5.77 9.90
C LEU A 70 -4.08 4.98 8.91
N TYR A 71 -3.50 5.63 7.91
CA TYR A 71 -2.59 4.99 6.99
C TYR A 71 -1.38 5.86 6.73
N GLU A 72 -0.29 5.21 6.35
CA GLU A 72 0.93 5.82 5.88
C GLU A 72 0.84 6.03 4.37
N GLU A 73 1.09 7.26 3.91
CA GLU A 73 1.28 7.55 2.48
C GLU A 73 2.78 7.70 2.24
N ASN A 74 3.31 6.89 1.32
CA ASN A 74 4.72 6.90 0.95
C ASN A 74 4.85 7.48 -0.45
N ASP A 75 5.80 8.40 -0.61
CA ASP A 75 6.24 8.88 -1.90
C ASP A 75 7.70 8.46 -2.10
N GLU A 76 7.93 7.48 -2.98
CA GLU A 76 9.26 6.94 -3.25
C GLU A 76 9.82 7.47 -4.59
N SER A 77 9.36 8.64 -5.06
CA SER A 77 9.83 9.26 -6.31
C SER A 77 11.32 9.59 -6.32
N GLU A 78 11.86 9.97 -5.16
CA GLU A 78 13.28 10.31 -4.98
C GLU A 78 14.12 9.10 -4.53
N VAL A 79 13.53 7.90 -4.47
CA VAL A 79 14.24 6.67 -4.06
C VAL A 79 14.88 6.00 -5.28
N GLU A 80 16.15 5.61 -5.15
CA GLU A 80 16.85 4.92 -6.23
C GLU A 80 16.18 3.58 -6.60
N VAL A 81 16.09 3.31 -7.89
CA VAL A 81 15.59 2.06 -8.44
C VAL A 81 16.76 1.16 -8.83
N ILE A 82 16.82 -0.03 -8.24
CA ILE A 82 17.77 -1.10 -8.59
C ILE A 82 17.09 -2.19 -9.41
N HIS A 83 17.84 -2.84 -10.29
CA HIS A 83 17.35 -3.91 -11.15
C HIS A 83 17.89 -5.24 -10.66
N VAL A 84 17.02 -6.07 -10.09
CA VAL A 84 17.34 -7.41 -9.61
C VAL A 84 16.96 -8.42 -10.69
N THR A 85 17.80 -9.42 -10.94
CA THR A 85 17.51 -10.43 -11.96
C THR A 85 16.28 -11.23 -11.56
N SER A 86 15.32 -11.33 -12.48
CA SER A 86 14.09 -12.06 -12.21
C SER A 86 14.38 -13.55 -11.99
N PRO A 87 13.70 -14.22 -11.04
CA PRO A 87 13.88 -15.65 -10.80
C PRO A 87 13.57 -16.51 -12.03
N MET A 88 12.81 -16.00 -12.99
CA MET A 88 12.57 -16.64 -14.29
C MET A 88 13.72 -16.39 -15.27
N LEU A 89 14.86 -17.08 -15.05
CA LEU A 89 16.10 -16.96 -15.85
C LEU A 89 15.89 -17.08 -17.37
N GLU A 90 14.88 -17.85 -17.82
CA GLU A 90 14.53 -18.02 -19.23
C GLU A 90 14.11 -16.71 -19.92
N THR A 91 13.48 -15.80 -19.16
CA THR A 91 12.97 -14.53 -19.69
C THR A 91 14.06 -13.48 -19.83
N ARG A 92 15.23 -13.66 -19.18
CA ARG A 92 16.31 -12.66 -19.09
C ARG A 92 15.82 -11.25 -18.70
N ARG A 93 14.75 -11.19 -17.90
CA ARG A 93 14.16 -9.93 -17.43
C ARG A 93 14.74 -9.55 -16.07
N THR A 94 14.72 -8.26 -15.80
CA THR A 94 15.07 -7.68 -14.51
C THR A 94 13.83 -7.07 -13.89
N ASP A 95 13.62 -7.34 -12.61
CA ASP A 95 12.57 -6.74 -11.80
C ASP A 95 13.14 -5.49 -11.12
N SER A 96 12.41 -4.39 -11.19
CA SER A 96 12.83 -3.10 -10.64
C SER A 96 12.34 -2.97 -9.20
N PHE A 97 13.27 -2.70 -8.28
CA PHE A 97 13.01 -2.53 -6.85
C PHE A 97 13.51 -1.16 -6.37
N ARG A 98 12.76 -0.51 -5.49
CA ARG A 98 13.19 0.75 -4.85
C ARG A 98 14.03 0.43 -3.62
N TYR A 99 15.27 0.92 -3.60
CA TYR A 99 16.23 0.65 -2.54
C TYR A 99 17.01 1.92 -2.19
N PRO A 100 16.76 2.53 -1.02
CA PRO A 100 17.52 3.68 -0.57
C PRO A 100 18.92 3.24 -0.17
N LYS A 101 19.94 3.72 -0.88
CA LYS A 101 21.35 3.50 -0.52
C LYS A 101 21.78 4.46 0.59
N THR A 102 22.73 4.01 1.40
CA THR A 102 23.34 4.77 2.50
C THR A 102 24.33 5.82 2.01
#